data_AF-A0A972S1Z8-F1
#
_entry.id   AF-A0A972S1Z8-F1
#
_cell.length_a   1.000
_cell.length_b   1.000
_cell.length_c   1.000
_cell.angle_alpha   90.00
_cell.angle_beta   90.00
_cell.angle_gamma   90.00
#
_symmetry.space_group_name_H-M   'P 1'
#
loop_
_entity.id
_entity.type
_entity.pdbx_description
1 polymer ?
#
loop_
_entity_poly.entity_id
_entity_poly.type
_entity_poly.pdbx_seq_one_letter_code
_entity_poly.pdbx_strand_id
1 'polypeptide(L)'
;LQALNGWADVFLKTPDQGLEDLTLKVAYNAGEYGKLLGVYHKFSSDAGSYDYGTELDLAYKYKITKGLGLLLKGAFYKGDDKVPGSPNAILANALDVTKYWIQLDYKFSGEL
;
A
#
# COMPACT_ATOMS: atom_id res chain seq x y z
N LEU A 1 4.35 -10.10 6.97
CA LEU A 1 4.40 -10.22 5.49
C LEU A 1 3.51 -9.09 4.96
N GLN A 2 4.11 -7.99 4.51
CA GLN A 2 3.44 -6.82 3.92
C GLN A 2 4.44 -6.27 2.90
N ALA A 3 4.18 -6.15 1.61
CA ALA A 3 3.31 -6.85 0.69
C ALA A 3 4.02 -6.63 -0.65
N LEU A 4 4.29 -7.70 -1.40
CA LEU A 4 5.18 -7.61 -2.58
C LEU A 4 4.56 -6.78 -3.73
N ASN A 5 3.28 -6.38 -3.61
CA ASN A 5 2.45 -5.77 -4.64
C ASN A 5 1.39 -4.80 -4.03
N GLY A 6 1.81 -3.70 -3.40
CA GLY A 6 0.90 -2.70 -2.76
C GLY A 6 0.48 -3.05 -1.31
N TRP A 7 0.06 -2.05 -0.53
CA TRP A 7 -0.34 -2.23 0.88
C TRP A 7 -1.81 -2.64 1.05
N ALA A 8 -2.66 -2.53 0.03
CA ALA A 8 -4.08 -2.88 0.07
C ALA A 8 -4.34 -4.40 0.17
N ASP A 9 -3.29 -5.24 0.11
CA ASP A 9 -3.34 -6.70 0.07
C ASP A 9 -4.31 -7.24 -1.00
N VAL A 10 -4.34 -6.63 -2.19
CA VAL A 10 -5.19 -7.09 -3.31
C VAL A 10 -4.57 -8.29 -4.02
N PHE A 11 -3.27 -8.27 -4.25
CA PHE A 11 -2.54 -9.33 -4.94
C PHE A 11 -1.88 -10.31 -3.96
N LEU A 12 -2.69 -10.93 -3.10
CA LEU A 12 -2.23 -12.00 -2.18
C LEU A 12 -1.82 -13.28 -2.92
N LYS A 13 -2.33 -13.45 -4.15
CA LYS A 13 -1.96 -14.49 -5.10
C LYS A 13 -1.70 -13.84 -6.44
N THR A 14 -0.66 -14.30 -7.13
CA THR A 14 -0.39 -13.85 -8.50
C THR A 14 -1.52 -14.29 -9.42
N PRO A 15 -2.06 -13.40 -10.28
CA PRO A 15 -3.06 -13.76 -11.29
C PRO A 15 -2.50 -14.78 -12.30
N ASP A 16 -3.38 -15.55 -12.94
CA ASP A 16 -3.00 -16.56 -13.94
C ASP A 16 -2.30 -15.97 -15.17
N GLN A 17 -2.54 -14.69 -15.45
CA GLN A 17 -1.95 -13.95 -16.57
C GLN A 17 -0.71 -13.12 -16.15
N GLY A 18 -0.16 -13.39 -14.96
CA GLY A 18 0.99 -12.68 -14.40
C GLY A 18 0.62 -11.36 -13.73
N LEU A 19 1.63 -10.65 -13.22
CA LEU A 19 1.46 -9.36 -12.55
C LEU A 19 2.71 -8.51 -12.73
N GLU A 20 2.53 -7.40 -13.44
CA GLU A 20 3.48 -6.32 -13.57
C GLU A 20 3.07 -5.17 -12.63
N ASP A 21 4.01 -4.65 -11.85
CA ASP A 21 3.82 -3.52 -10.94
C ASP A 21 4.77 -2.38 -11.33
N LEU A 22 4.20 -1.30 -11.84
CA LEU A 22 4.91 -0.03 -11.99
C LEU A 22 4.76 0.79 -10.71
N THR A 23 5.86 0.91 -9.97
CA THR A 23 5.90 1.65 -8.71
C THR A 23 6.61 3.00 -8.84
N LEU A 24 5.97 4.07 -8.36
CA LEU A 24 6.58 5.38 -8.14
C LEU A 24 6.56 5.73 -6.65
N LYS A 25 7.72 6.08 -6.09
CA LYS A 25 7.86 6.39 -4.66
C LYS A 25 8.35 7.82 -4.44
N VAL A 26 7.64 8.56 -3.60
CA VAL A 26 7.99 9.91 -3.19
C VAL A 26 8.06 9.97 -1.67
N ALA A 27 9.18 10.45 -1.12
CA ALA A 27 9.35 10.61 0.32
C ALA A 27 9.77 12.04 0.64
N TYR A 28 9.18 12.60 1.70
CA TYR A 28 9.52 13.91 2.19
C TYR A 28 9.80 13.86 3.69
N ASN A 29 10.92 14.46 4.10
CA ASN A 29 11.28 14.58 5.51
C ASN A 29 11.13 16.05 5.92
N ALA A 30 10.10 16.34 6.69
CA ALA A 30 9.78 17.68 7.17
C ALA A 30 10.50 18.04 8.48
N GLY A 31 11.51 17.24 8.89
CA GLY A 31 12.24 17.47 10.13
C GLY A 31 11.39 17.18 11.37
N GLU A 32 11.15 18.21 12.19
CA GLU A 32 10.36 18.09 13.42
C GLU A 32 8.89 17.79 13.16
N TYR A 33 8.38 18.16 11.98
CA TYR A 33 7.00 17.89 11.56
C TYR A 33 6.78 16.47 11.04
N GLY A 34 7.79 15.60 11.11
CA GLY A 34 7.66 14.20 10.72
C GLY A 34 8.04 13.90 9.26
N LYS A 35 7.63 12.72 8.81
CA LYS A 35 8.00 12.16 7.50
C LYS A 35 6.77 11.68 6.77
N LEU A 36 6.68 12.05 5.50
CA LEU A 36 5.65 11.59 4.58
C LEU A 36 6.27 10.64 3.56
N LEU A 37 5.51 9.61 3.22
CA LEU A 37 5.83 8.67 2.15
C LEU A 37 4.56 8.48 1.33
N GLY A 38 4.65 8.71 0.03
CA GLY A 38 3.67 8.31 -0.96
C GLY A 38 4.26 7.25 -1.87
N VAL A 39 3.48 6.22 -2.17
CA VAL A 39 3.81 5.22 -3.19
C VAL A 39 2.61 5.08 -4.10
N TYR A 40 2.83 5.17 -5.40
CA TYR A 40 1.82 4.90 -6.40
C TYR A 40 2.18 3.64 -7.14
N HIS A 41 1.20 2.76 -7.32
CA HIS A 41 1.32 1.53 -8.07
C HIS A 41 0.35 1.55 -9.24
N LYS A 42 0.79 1.03 -10.38
CA LYS A 42 -0.08 0.63 -11.48
C LYS A 42 0.14 -0.85 -11.75
N PHE A 43 -0.93 -1.63 -11.72
CA PHE A 43 -0.89 -3.07 -11.86
C PHE A 43 -1.44 -3.50 -13.22
N SER A 44 -0.65 -4.25 -13.97
CA SER A 44 -1.03 -4.82 -15.26
C SER A 44 -0.66 -6.30 -15.36
N SER A 45 -1.17 -6.99 -16.37
CA SER A 45 -0.80 -8.39 -16.65
C SER A 45 0.51 -8.49 -17.43
N ASP A 46 1.31 -9.51 -17.14
CA ASP A 46 2.47 -9.87 -17.97
C ASP A 46 2.03 -10.40 -19.36
N ALA A 47 0.87 -11.06 -19.42
CA ALA A 47 0.30 -11.62 -20.65
C ALA A 47 -1.18 -11.20 -20.82
N GLY A 48 -1.61 -10.94 -22.06
CA GLY A 48 -3.01 -10.66 -22.37
C GLY A 48 -3.45 -9.20 -22.27
N SER A 49 -2.55 -8.26 -21.93
CA SER A 49 -2.77 -6.80 -21.96
C SER A 49 -3.94 -6.31 -21.08
N TYR A 50 -4.04 -6.83 -19.87
CA TYR A 50 -5.04 -6.43 -18.88
C TYR A 50 -4.51 -5.34 -17.93
N ASP A 51 -5.37 -4.36 -17.60
CA ASP A 51 -5.13 -3.34 -16.57
C ASP A 51 -5.87 -3.77 -15.30
N TYR A 52 -5.15 -4.21 -14.27
CA TYR A 52 -5.77 -4.68 -13.03
C TYR A 52 -6.25 -3.52 -12.16
N GLY A 53 -5.63 -2.35 -12.28
CA GLY A 53 -5.97 -1.17 -11.52
C GLY A 53 -4.76 -0.40 -11.00
N THR A 54 -5.03 0.52 -10.08
CA THR A 54 -4.02 1.42 -9.51
C THR A 54 -4.17 1.51 -8.00
N GLU A 55 -3.07 1.81 -7.32
CA GLU A 55 -3.07 1.97 -5.87
C GLU A 55 -2.24 3.17 -5.44
N LEU A 56 -2.79 3.93 -4.48
CA LEU A 56 -2.07 4.99 -3.80
C LEU A 56 -1.89 4.60 -2.33
N ASP A 57 -0.64 4.51 -1.92
CA ASP A 57 -0.21 4.26 -0.56
C ASP A 57 0.35 5.53 0.05
N LEU A 58 -0.10 5.87 1.26
CA LEU A 58 0.35 7.02 2.01
C LEU A 58 0.75 6.58 3.41
N ALA A 59 1.92 7.02 3.87
CA ALA A 59 2.34 6.89 5.25
C ALA A 59 2.83 8.21 5.82
N TYR A 60 2.47 8.45 7.07
CA TYR A 60 2.93 9.57 7.85
C TYR A 60 3.53 9.07 9.16
N LYS A 61 4.80 9.39 9.40
CA LYS A 61 5.49 9.07 10.65
C LYS A 61 5.79 10.35 11.42
N TYR A 62 5.35 10.40 12.66
CA TYR A 62 5.57 11.53 13.55
C TYR A 62 6.19 11.08 14.87
N LYS A 63 7.13 11.89 15.39
CA LYS A 63 7.68 11.68 16.73
C LYS A 63 6.92 12.59 17.69
N ILE A 64 6.11 12.01 18.56
CA ILE A 64 5.33 12.77 19.54
C ILE A 64 6.26 13.24 20.67
N THR A 65 7.10 12.34 21.18
CA THR A 65 8.12 12.65 22.19
C THR A 65 9.41 11.89 21.90
N LYS A 66 10.46 12.05 22.71
CA LYS A 66 11.70 11.26 22.59
C LYS A 66 11.47 9.75 22.71
N GLY A 67 10.43 9.34 23.43
CA GLY A 67 10.09 7.94 23.66
C GLY A 67 8.91 7.44 22.82
N LEU A 68 8.05 8.33 22.30
CA LEU A 68 6.79 7.95 21.66
C LEU A 68 6.76 8.35 20.17
N GLY A 69 6.57 7.36 19.30
CA GLY A 69 6.35 7.52 17.87
C GLY A 69 4.92 7.14 17.46
N LEU A 70 4.44 7.79 16.41
CA LEU A 70 3.19 7.50 15.72
C LEU A 70 3.49 7.20 14.24
N LEU A 71 2.85 6.18 13.71
CA LEU A 71 2.82 5.87 12.29
C LEU A 71 1.38 5.68 11.84
N LEU A 72 0.98 6.49 10.87
CA LEU A 72 -0.27 6.35 10.13
C LEU A 72 0.05 5.80 8.75
N LYS A 73 -0.78 4.87 8.27
CA LYS A 73 -0.75 4.42 6.88
C LYS A 73 -2.17 4.36 6.31
N GLY A 74 -2.29 4.62 5.03
CA GLY A 74 -3.48 4.40 4.22
C GLY A 74 -3.09 3.79 2.89
N ALA A 75 -3.94 2.90 2.38
CA ALA A 75 -3.81 2.28 1.07
C ALA A 75 -5.15 2.43 0.35
N PHE A 76 -5.13 2.89 -0.89
CA PHE A 76 -6.30 3.19 -1.70
C PHE A 76 -6.15 2.53 -3.07
N TYR A 77 -6.69 1.33 -3.21
CA TYR A 77 -6.72 0.59 -4.45
C TYR A 77 -8.02 0.88 -5.20
N LYS A 78 -7.90 1.07 -6.52
CA LYS A 78 -9.01 1.18 -7.46
C LYS A 78 -8.82 0.18 -8.58
N GLY A 79 -9.76 -0.75 -8.72
CA GLY A 79 -9.75 -1.75 -9.79
C GLY A 79 -10.36 -1.23 -11.09
N ASP A 80 -9.96 -1.82 -12.22
CA ASP A 80 -10.63 -1.61 -13.52
C ASP A 80 -11.53 -2.82 -13.86
N ASP A 81 -12.72 -2.54 -14.38
CA ASP A 81 -13.90 -3.41 -14.33
C ASP A 81 -13.92 -4.55 -15.37
N LYS A 82 -12.84 -4.75 -16.14
CA LYS A 82 -12.89 -5.57 -17.35
C LYS A 82 -11.78 -6.60 -17.50
N VAL A 83 -11.30 -7.18 -16.40
CA VAL A 83 -10.24 -8.19 -16.47
C VAL A 83 -10.71 -9.59 -16.01
N PRO A 84 -10.89 -10.54 -16.93
CA PRO A 84 -11.03 -11.96 -16.61
C PRO A 84 -9.78 -12.45 -15.86
N GLY A 85 -9.97 -13.11 -14.71
CA GLY A 85 -8.85 -13.65 -13.92
C GLY A 85 -8.14 -12.65 -13.02
N SER A 86 -8.73 -11.47 -12.77
CA SER A 86 -8.35 -10.66 -11.60
C SER A 86 -8.32 -11.56 -10.35
N PRO A 87 -7.37 -11.43 -9.41
CA PRO A 87 -7.23 -12.36 -8.29
C PRO A 87 -8.44 -12.37 -7.34
N ASN A 88 -9.43 -11.49 -7.59
CA ASN A 88 -10.78 -11.50 -7.02
C ASN A 88 -11.89 -11.84 -8.04
N ALA A 89 -11.62 -12.63 -9.09
CA ALA A 89 -12.57 -13.06 -10.12
C ALA A 89 -13.68 -14.01 -9.61
N ILE A 90 -13.75 -14.28 -8.30
CA ILE A 90 -14.93 -14.88 -7.67
C ILE A 90 -16.03 -13.82 -7.43
N LEU A 91 -15.73 -12.52 -7.57
CA LEU A 91 -16.68 -11.42 -7.46
C LEU A 91 -16.41 -10.38 -8.56
N ALA A 92 -17.00 -10.60 -9.73
CA ALA A 92 -17.10 -9.56 -10.76
C ALA A 92 -17.82 -8.34 -10.15
N ASN A 93 -17.07 -7.26 -9.89
CA ASN A 93 -17.46 -5.84 -9.76
C ASN A 93 -16.43 -5.11 -8.87
N ALA A 94 -15.80 -4.06 -9.40
CA ALA A 94 -15.61 -2.77 -8.74
C ALA A 94 -15.53 -2.73 -7.19
N LEU A 95 -14.61 -3.45 -6.54
CA LEU A 95 -14.36 -3.18 -5.11
C LEU A 95 -13.04 -2.46 -4.98
N ASP A 96 -13.13 -1.13 -5.05
CA ASP A 96 -12.13 -0.22 -4.51
C ASP A 96 -11.80 -0.69 -3.08
N VAL A 97 -10.52 -1.00 -2.83
CA VAL A 97 -10.07 -1.47 -1.52
C VAL A 97 -9.37 -0.32 -0.82
N THR A 98 -9.93 0.10 0.31
CA THR A 98 -9.30 1.09 1.17
C THR A 98 -8.93 0.47 2.51
N LYS A 99 -7.69 0.65 2.94
CA LYS A 99 -7.20 0.16 4.23
C LYS A 99 -6.45 1.25 4.98
N TYR A 100 -6.51 1.19 6.31
CA TYR A 100 -5.85 2.13 7.19
C TYR A 100 -5.16 1.39 8.33
N TRP A 101 -4.01 1.92 8.76
CA TRP A 101 -3.29 1.44 9.93
C TRP A 101 -2.85 2.61 10.80
N ILE A 102 -2.94 2.38 12.10
CA ILE A 102 -2.44 3.27 13.14
C ILE A 102 -1.52 2.45 14.03
N GLN A 103 -0.30 2.92 14.23
CA GLN A 103 0.69 2.27 15.08
C GLN A 103 1.32 3.30 16.01
N LEU A 104 1.41 2.94 17.30
CA LEU A 104 2.16 3.67 18.31
C LEU A 104 3.38 2.84 18.71
N ASP A 105 4.57 3.45 18.72
CA ASP A 105 5.80 2.84 19.20
C ASP A 105 6.32 3.59 20.43
N TYR A 106 6.65 2.86 21.51
CA TYR A 106 7.25 3.45 22.69
C TYR A 106 8.61 2.81 23.01
N LYS A 107 9.65 3.65 23.13
CA LYS A 107 11.00 3.24 23.49
C LYS A 107 11.23 3.46 24.98
N PHE A 108 11.35 2.36 25.72
CA PHE A 108 11.78 2.37 27.11
C PHE A 108 13.30 2.60 27.16
N SER A 109 13.73 3.59 27.94
CA SER A 109 15.13 3.78 28.30
C SER A 109 15.25 3.41 29.78
N GLY A 110 15.50 2.14 30.06
CA GLY A 110 15.89 1.72 31.39
C GLY A 110 17.39 1.93 31.53
N GLU A 111 17.80 2.80 32.44
CA GLU A 111 19.17 2.74 32.98
C GLU A 111 19.25 1.43 33.80
N LEU A 112 20.15 0.54 33.40
CA LEU A 112 20.56 -0.62 34.20
C LEU A 112 21.65 -0.20 35.19
#